data_AF-W4LU96-F1
#
_entry.id   AF-W4LU96-F1
#
_cell.length_a   1.000
_cell.length_b   1.000
_cell.length_c   1.000
_cell.angle_alpha   90.00
_cell.angle_beta   90.00
_cell.angle_gamma   90.00
#
_symmetry.space_group_name_H-M   'P 1'
#
loop_
_entity.id
_entity.type
_entity.pdbx_description
1 polymer ?
#
loop_
_entity_poly.entity_id
_entity_poly.type
_entity_poly.pdbx_seq_one_letter_code
_entity_poly.pdbx_strand_id
1 'polypeptide(L)'
;MKETTPNALTEADILDHVISPHRPGLPPEFARNILDLRFDQTALKRMNDLAEKNRADTLSASERAEMEKYMRVGQFLNLLQAKARVSLHEPSAPL
;
A
#
# COMPACT_ATOMS: atom_id res chain seq x y z
N MET A 1 -16.80 -26.35 -17.25
CA MET A 1 -17.39 -25.36 -16.34
C MET A 1 -16.25 -24.84 -15.49
N LYS A 2 -15.87 -23.56 -15.63
CA LYS A 2 -14.80 -22.96 -14.83
C LYS A 2 -15.42 -22.53 -13.51
N GLU A 3 -15.07 -23.22 -12.43
CA GLU A 3 -15.41 -22.78 -11.08
C GLU A 3 -14.61 -21.51 -10.81
N THR A 4 -15.28 -20.36 -10.90
CA THR A 4 -14.72 -19.10 -10.44
C THR A 4 -14.81 -19.15 -8.92
N THR A 5 -13.75 -19.61 -8.27
CA THR A 5 -13.57 -19.40 -6.82
C THR A 5 -13.78 -17.90 -6.59
N PRO A 6 -14.74 -17.48 -5.75
CA PRO A 6 -14.87 -16.06 -5.43
C PRO A 6 -13.51 -15.63 -4.88
N ASN A 7 -12.90 -14.64 -5.54
CA ASN A 7 -11.64 -14.06 -5.09
C ASN A 7 -11.82 -13.71 -3.61
N ALA A 8 -11.08 -14.39 -2.72
CA ALA A 8 -11.23 -14.19 -1.30
C ALA A 8 -10.98 -12.70 -1.00
N LEU A 9 -11.91 -12.06 -0.28
CA LEU A 9 -11.81 -10.65 0.08
C LEU A 9 -10.47 -10.41 0.80
N THR A 10 -9.62 -9.57 0.22
CA THR A 10 -8.33 -9.20 0.81
C THR A 10 -8.44 -7.89 1.58
N GLU A 11 -7.48 -7.61 2.47
CA GLU A 11 -7.41 -6.31 3.13
C GLU A 11 -7.21 -5.17 2.11
N ALA A 12 -6.53 -5.43 0.99
CA ALA A 12 -6.37 -4.44 -0.08
C ALA A 12 -7.71 -4.08 -0.74
N ASP A 13 -8.60 -5.05 -0.95
CA ASP A 13 -9.94 -4.79 -1.48
C ASP A 13 -10.76 -3.92 -0.53
N ILE A 14 -10.71 -4.22 0.78
CA ILE A 14 -11.38 -3.41 1.82
C ILE A 14 -10.83 -1.98 1.81
N LEU A 15 -9.50 -1.84 1.74
CA LEU A 15 -8.85 -0.53 1.72
C LEU A 15 -9.15 0.26 0.45
N ASP A 16 -9.30 -0.38 -0.70
CA ASP A 16 -9.69 0.30 -1.94
C ASP A 16 -11.08 0.94 -1.80
N HIS A 17 -12.03 0.21 -1.20
CA HIS A 17 -13.36 0.75 -0.91
C HIS A 17 -13.33 1.94 0.06
N VAL A 18 -12.52 1.88 1.12
CA VAL A 18 -12.43 2.93 2.14
C VAL A 18 -11.69 4.16 1.61
N ILE A 19 -10.54 3.97 0.97
CA ILE A 19 -9.67 5.08 0.51
C ILE A 19 -10.21 5.69 -0.79
N SER A 20 -10.81 4.87 -1.67
CA SER A 20 -11.23 5.26 -3.01
C SER A 20 -10.10 6.02 -3.73
N PRO A 21 -8.94 5.36 -3.99
CA PRO A 21 -7.71 6.00 -4.45
C PRO A 21 -7.86 6.70 -5.81
N HIS A 22 -8.83 6.28 -6.61
CA HIS A 22 -9.12 6.85 -7.93
C HIS A 22 -10.04 8.08 -7.88
N ARG A 23 -10.53 8.47 -6.69
CA ARG A 23 -11.37 9.66 -6.51
C ARG A 23 -10.57 10.79 -5.85
N PRO A 24 -10.53 11.99 -6.45
CA PRO A 24 -9.91 13.15 -5.82
C PRO A 24 -10.67 13.54 -4.56
N GLY A 25 -10.10 14.44 -3.76
CA GLY A 25 -10.77 15.00 -2.58
C GLY A 25 -9.86 15.36 -1.42
N LEU A 26 -8.54 15.22 -1.58
CA LEU A 26 -7.58 15.68 -0.58
C LEU A 26 -7.17 17.13 -0.88
N PRO A 27 -7.11 18.02 0.13
CA PRO A 27 -6.50 19.33 -0.03
C PRO A 27 -5.06 19.20 -0.54
N PRO A 28 -4.57 20.09 -1.44
CA PRO A 28 -3.25 19.95 -2.05
C PRO A 28 -2.09 19.83 -1.07
N GLU A 29 -2.11 20.59 0.04
CA GLU A 29 -1.09 20.50 1.09
C GLU A 29 -1.06 19.12 1.75
N PHE A 30 -2.23 18.59 2.10
CA PHE A 30 -2.35 17.27 2.71
C PHE A 30 -1.94 16.15 1.74
N ALA A 31 -2.30 16.28 0.46
CA ALA A 31 -1.86 15.35 -0.58
C ALA A 31 -0.32 15.32 -0.70
N ARG A 32 0.35 16.47 -0.64
CA ARG A 32 1.82 16.54 -0.64
C ARG A 32 2.42 15.82 0.57
N ASN A 33 1.90 16.08 1.78
CA ASN A 33 2.39 15.41 3.00
C ASN A 33 2.23 13.89 2.95
N ILE A 34 1.15 13.37 2.35
CA ILE A 34 0.97 11.92 2.14
C ILE A 34 2.03 11.34 1.20
N LEU A 35 2.45 12.09 0.18
CA LEU A 35 3.51 11.66 -0.72
C LEU A 35 4.89 11.61 -0.05
N ASP A 36 5.08 12.23 1.10
CA ASP A 36 6.32 12.15 1.86
C ASP A 36 6.36 10.97 2.83
N LEU A 37 5.23 10.30 3.07
CA LEU A 37 5.17 9.11 3.90
C LEU A 37 5.94 7.95 3.24
N ARG A 38 6.95 7.44 3.95
CA ARG A 38 7.82 6.33 3.52
C ARG A 38 8.17 5.47 4.73
N PHE A 39 8.54 4.22 4.46
CA PHE A 39 9.22 3.42 5.48
C PHE A 39 10.56 4.06 5.83
N ASP A 40 10.91 4.04 7.12
CA ASP A 40 12.22 4.51 7.56
C ASP A 40 13.34 3.53 7.14
N GLN A 41 14.58 3.95 7.36
CA GLN A 41 15.74 3.14 6.98
C GLN A 41 15.80 1.78 7.69
N THR A 42 15.31 1.70 8.92
CA THR A 42 15.27 0.48 9.72
C THR A 42 14.29 -0.53 9.11
N ALA A 43 13.07 -0.08 8.80
CA ALA A 43 12.05 -0.87 8.14
C ALA A 43 12.49 -1.29 6.74
N LEU A 44 13.09 -0.39 5.96
CA LEU A 44 13.61 -0.71 4.62
C LEU A 44 14.70 -1.79 4.68
N LYS A 45 15.65 -1.67 5.61
CA LYS A 45 16.66 -2.70 5.82
C LYS A 45 16.01 -4.04 6.17
N ARG A 46 15.05 -4.05 7.09
CA ARG A 46 14.37 -5.29 7.50
C ARG A 46 13.60 -5.93 6.35
N MET A 47 12.89 -5.13 5.55
CA MET A 47 12.18 -5.61 4.35
C MET A 47 13.15 -6.22 3.34
N ASN A 48 14.32 -5.61 3.13
CA ASN A 48 15.34 -6.16 2.25
C ASN A 48 15.91 -7.48 2.77
N ASP A 49 16.25 -7.55 4.06
CA ASP A 49 16.74 -8.78 4.70
C ASP A 49 15.71 -9.93 4.54
N LEU A 50 14.42 -9.64 4.74
CA LEU A 50 13.33 -10.61 4.54
C LEU A 50 13.21 -11.05 3.07
N ALA A 51 13.32 -10.10 2.13
CA ALA A 51 13.28 -10.40 0.70
C ALA A 51 14.46 -11.28 0.26
N GLU A 52 15.65 -11.06 0.79
CA GLU A 52 16.83 -11.89 0.55
C GLU A 52 16.63 -13.32 1.08
N LYS A 53 16.16 -13.47 2.32
CA LYS A 53 15.84 -14.78 2.89
C LYS A 53 14.77 -15.53 2.11
N ASN A 54 13.74 -14.81 1.64
CA ASN A 54 12.69 -15.38 0.80
C ASN A 54 13.24 -15.88 -0.54
N ARG A 55 14.17 -15.15 -1.18
CA ARG A 55 14.83 -15.59 -2.43
C ARG A 55 15.76 -16.78 -2.21
N ALA A 56 16.36 -16.88 -1.02
CA ALA A 56 17.23 -17.98 -0.64
C ALA A 56 16.47 -19.21 -0.11
N ASP A 57 15.13 -19.18 -0.07
CA ASP A 57 14.28 -20.22 0.56
C ASP A 57 14.63 -20.52 2.03
N THR A 58 15.18 -19.52 2.74
CA THR A 58 15.57 -19.62 4.16
C THR A 58 14.63 -18.84 5.08
N LEU A 59 13.50 -18.37 4.55
CA LEU A 59 12.53 -17.59 5.30
C LEU A 59 11.75 -18.47 6.28
N SER A 60 11.89 -18.19 7.57
CA SER A 60 11.10 -18.88 8.60
C SER A 60 9.62 -18.49 8.57
N ALA A 61 8.76 -19.29 9.21
CA ALA A 61 7.33 -19.00 9.29
C ALA A 61 7.02 -17.66 10.01
N SER A 62 7.78 -17.33 11.06
CA SER A 62 7.64 -16.05 11.76
C SER A 62 8.07 -14.87 10.88
N GLU A 63 9.14 -15.04 10.10
CA GLU A 63 9.61 -14.03 9.15
C GLU A 63 8.67 -13.85 7.96
N ARG A 64 8.01 -14.92 7.52
CA ARG A 64 6.92 -14.83 6.54
C ARG A 64 5.76 -13.98 7.06
N ALA A 65 5.30 -14.26 8.28
CA ALA A 65 4.25 -13.46 8.91
C ALA A 65 4.67 -12.00 9.11
N GLU A 66 5.96 -11.72 9.36
CA GLU A 66 6.51 -10.37 9.41
C GLU A 66 6.51 -9.69 8.04
N MET A 67 6.97 -10.38 7.00
CA MET A 67 6.97 -9.90 5.61
C MET A 67 5.56 -9.54 5.16
N GLU A 68 4.57 -10.36 5.48
CA GLU A 68 3.16 -10.09 5.18
C GLU A 68 2.64 -8.82 5.86
N LYS A 69 3.09 -8.51 7.10
CA LYS A 69 2.74 -7.24 7.77
C LYS A 69 3.28 -6.04 7.00
N TYR A 70 4.55 -6.09 6.58
CA TYR A 70 5.15 -5.04 5.75
C TYR A 70 4.42 -4.89 4.42
N MET A 71 4.04 -5.99 3.77
CA MET A 71 3.27 -5.96 2.53
C MET A 71 1.91 -5.28 2.71
N ARG A 72 1.16 -5.63 3.76
CA ARG A 72 -0.15 -5.00 4.06
C ARG A 72 -0.02 -3.49 4.29
N VAL A 73 0.96 -3.06 5.08
CA VAL A 73 1.21 -1.62 5.32
C VAL A 73 1.66 -0.92 4.03
N GLY A 74 2.49 -1.57 3.21
CA GLY A 74 2.91 -1.05 1.92
C GLY A 74 1.77 -0.87 0.94
N GLN A 75 0.84 -1.84 0.87
CA GLN A 75 -0.39 -1.72 0.07
C GLN A 75 -1.25 -0.55 0.52
N PHE A 76 -1.48 -0.41 1.83
CA PHE A 76 -2.21 0.73 2.39
C PHE A 76 -1.56 2.08 1.99
N LEU A 77 -0.25 2.20 2.16
CA LEU A 77 0.49 3.41 1.78
C LEU A 77 0.39 3.70 0.28
N ASN A 78 0.45 2.68 -0.56
CA ASN A 78 0.32 2.83 -2.01
C ASN A 78 -1.05 3.39 -2.41
N LEU A 79 -2.13 2.92 -1.79
CA LEU A 79 -3.50 3.41 -2.03
C LEU A 79 -3.64 4.87 -1.59
N LEU A 80 -3.12 5.24 -0.41
CA LEU A 80 -3.11 6.63 0.05
C LEU A 80 -2.36 7.55 -0.91
N GLN A 81 -1.18 7.13 -1.37
CA GLN A 81 -0.39 7.90 -2.32
C GLN A 81 -1.03 7.98 -3.70
N ALA A 82 -1.74 6.96 -4.15
CA ALA A 82 -2.54 7.02 -5.37
C ALA A 82 -3.62 8.11 -5.26
N LYS A 83 -4.36 8.15 -4.14
CA LYS A 83 -5.35 9.22 -3.88
C LYS A 83 -4.74 10.61 -3.87
N ALA A 84 -3.58 10.75 -3.24
CA ALA A 84 -2.84 12.01 -3.18
C ALA A 84 -2.43 12.47 -4.59
N ARG A 85 -1.88 11.57 -5.41
CA ARG A 85 -1.52 11.89 -6.80
C ARG A 85 -2.75 12.34 -7.59
N VAL A 86 -3.86 11.60 -7.53
CA VAL A 86 -5.10 11.96 -8.24
C VAL A 86 -5.62 13.33 -7.78
N SER A 87 -5.61 13.59 -6.47
CA SER A 87 -6.06 14.87 -5.91
C SER A 87 -5.19 16.08 -6.30
N LEU A 88 -3.94 15.84 -6.73
CA LEU A 88 -3.03 16.88 -7.23
C LEU A 88 -3.07 17.06 -8.76
N HIS A 89 -3.56 16.06 -9.51
CA HIS A 89 -3.70 16.14 -10.96
C HIS A 89 -5.03 16.73 -11.40
N GLU A 90 -6.09 16.57 -10.59
CA GLU A 90 -7.34 17.28 -10.80
C GLU A 90 -7.15 18.76 -10.40
N PRO A 91 -7.37 19.73 -11.32
CA PRO A 91 -7.36 21.13 -10.94
C PRO A 91 -8.44 21.32 -9.89
N SER A 92 -8.03 21.61 -8.66
CA SER A 92 -8.92 21.99 -7.58
C SER A 92 -9.89 23.05 -8.11
N ALA A 93 -11.17 22.68 -8.25
CA ALA A 93 -12.21 23.62 -8.64
C ALA A 93 -12.13 24.82 -7.69
N PRO A 94 -12.12 26.06 -8.21
CA PRO A 94 -12.05 27.23 -7.35
C PRO A 94 -13.28 27.24 -6.44
N LEU A 95 -13.02 27.48 -5.14
CA LEU A 95 -14.04 27.79 -4.14
C LEU A 95 -14.83 29.04 -4.52
#